data_AF-A0A1W9UDL3-F1
#
_entry.id   AF-A0A1W9UDL3-F1
#
_cell.length_a   1.000
_cell.length_b   1.000
_cell.length_c   1.000
_cell.angle_alpha   90.00
_cell.angle_beta   90.00
_cell.angle_gamma   90.00
#
_symmetry.space_group_name_H-M   'P 1'
#
loop_
_entity.id
_entity.type
_entity.pdbx_description
1 polymer ?
#
loop_
_entity_poly.entity_id
_entity_poly.type
_entity_poly.pdbx_seq_one_letter_code
_entity_poly.pdbx_strand_id
1 'polypeptide(L)'
;MSRVSPRPEIAALPPSVHGGLDHGELARLTIHPDDVLDFSVNRNPFGPPPSVRAVWEGVSLERYPDRECLALRSALAERHGCGMAQVWVGNGAAELIWLLALTYLSTGDPMLVVTPTFGEYAAAGRVMGAR
;
A
#
# COMPACT_ATOMS: atom_id res chain seq x y z
N MET A 1 -28.44 -21.76 -11.80
CA MET A 1 -27.65 -20.52 -11.58
C MET A 1 -26.19 -20.86 -11.87
N SER A 2 -25.51 -20.13 -12.76
CA SER A 2 -24.07 -20.35 -12.98
C SER A 2 -23.32 -19.96 -11.72
N ARG A 3 -22.35 -20.80 -11.32
CA ARG A 3 -21.56 -20.58 -10.10
C ARG A 3 -20.63 -19.38 -10.36
N VAL A 4 -20.80 -18.29 -9.62
CA VAL A 4 -19.88 -17.15 -9.69
C VAL A 4 -18.48 -17.64 -9.33
N SER A 5 -17.52 -17.41 -10.22
CA SER A 5 -16.12 -17.81 -10.05
C SER A 5 -15.24 -16.59 -10.30
N PRO A 6 -14.14 -16.41 -9.52
CA PRO A 6 -13.20 -15.33 -9.75
C PRO A 6 -12.49 -15.52 -11.10
N ARG A 7 -11.88 -14.43 -11.59
CA ARG A 7 -10.99 -14.49 -12.76
C ARG A 7 -9.84 -15.48 -12.51
N PRO A 8 -9.35 -16.19 -13.54
CA PRO A 8 -8.26 -17.17 -13.38
C PRO A 8 -7.00 -16.56 -12.75
N GLU A 9 -6.68 -15.30 -13.07
CA GLU A 9 -5.51 -14.60 -12.52
C GLU A 9 -5.62 -14.40 -11.01
N ILE A 10 -6.84 -14.18 -10.50
CA ILE A 10 -7.11 -14.04 -9.07
C ILE A 10 -7.09 -15.41 -8.38
N ALA A 11 -7.71 -16.42 -9.02
CA ALA A 11 -7.79 -17.77 -8.48
C ALA A 11 -6.40 -18.42 -8.29
N ALA A 12 -5.45 -18.07 -9.14
CA ALA A 12 -4.08 -18.59 -9.12
C ALA A 12 -3.10 -17.74 -8.29
N LEU A 13 -3.55 -16.61 -7.70
CA LEU A 13 -2.66 -15.72 -6.96
C LEU A 13 -2.21 -16.38 -5.65
N PRO A 14 -0.91 -16.50 -5.39
CA PRO A 14 -0.44 -17.00 -4.10
C PRO A 14 -0.79 -16.00 -2.99
N PRO A 15 -0.95 -16.45 -1.74
CA PRO A 15 -1.09 -15.55 -0.60
C PRO A 15 0.10 -14.59 -0.52
N SER A 16 -0.18 -13.31 -0.26
CA SER A 16 0.88 -12.34 0.01
C SER A 16 1.54 -12.66 1.34
N VAL A 17 2.87 -12.79 1.32
CA VAL A 17 3.68 -12.90 2.54
C VAL A 17 4.13 -11.50 2.93
N HIS A 18 3.60 -10.99 4.04
CA HIS A 18 3.94 -9.69 4.59
C HIS A 18 4.42 -9.83 6.04
N GLY A 19 5.26 -8.89 6.46
CA GLY A 19 5.58 -8.74 7.89
C GLY A 19 4.39 -8.19 8.68
N GLY A 20 4.62 -8.00 9.97
CA GLY A 20 3.63 -7.58 10.96
C GLY A 20 3.37 -8.71 11.97
N LEU A 21 2.75 -8.34 13.08
CA LEU A 21 2.39 -9.31 14.12
C LEU A 21 1.25 -10.22 13.65
N ASP A 22 1.47 -11.54 13.66
CA ASP A 22 0.40 -12.52 13.57
C ASP A 22 -0.29 -12.66 14.93
N HIS A 23 -1.40 -11.93 15.12
CA HIS A 23 -2.18 -11.99 16.36
C HIS A 23 -2.68 -13.40 16.70
N GLY A 24 -2.94 -14.25 15.69
CA GLY A 24 -3.34 -15.63 15.91
C GLY A 24 -2.19 -16.49 16.42
N GLU A 25 -0.98 -16.28 15.91
CA GLU A 25 0.25 -16.88 16.43
C GLU A 25 0.55 -16.43 17.86
N LEU A 26 0.54 -15.12 18.10
CA LEU A 26 0.77 -14.56 19.43
C LEU A 26 -0.22 -15.12 20.46
N ALA A 27 -1.50 -15.22 20.10
CA ALA A 27 -2.52 -15.82 20.97
C ALA A 27 -2.23 -17.30 21.28
N ARG A 28 -1.80 -18.10 20.30
CA ARG A 28 -1.41 -19.52 20.53
C ARG A 28 -0.20 -19.64 21.45
N LEU A 29 0.72 -18.69 21.38
CA LEU A 29 1.92 -18.64 22.22
C LEU A 29 1.68 -17.97 23.58
N THR A 30 0.48 -17.45 23.84
CA THR A 30 0.15 -16.68 25.05
C THR A 30 1.07 -15.46 25.22
N ILE A 31 1.42 -14.79 24.11
CA ILE A 31 2.24 -13.57 24.09
C ILE A 31 1.31 -12.38 23.83
N HIS A 32 1.42 -11.33 24.63
CA HIS A 32 0.70 -10.09 24.37
C HIS A 32 1.40 -9.29 23.26
N PRO A 33 0.67 -8.68 22.29
CA PRO A 33 1.29 -7.92 21.19
C PRO A 33 2.24 -6.80 21.65
N ASP A 34 1.90 -6.12 22.75
CA ASP A 34 2.72 -5.03 23.30
C ASP A 34 4.03 -5.51 23.94
N ASP A 35 4.15 -6.80 24.23
CA ASP A 35 5.39 -7.41 24.74
C ASP A 35 6.36 -7.77 23.59
N VAL A 36 5.94 -7.58 22.34
CA VAL A 36 6.73 -7.94 21.16
C VAL A 36 7.45 -6.72 20.59
N LEU A 37 8.78 -6.80 20.56
CA LEU A 37 9.60 -5.89 19.78
C LEU A 37 9.63 -6.34 18.31
N ASP A 38 8.74 -5.76 17.49
CA ASP A 38 8.55 -6.16 16.10
C ASP A 38 9.48 -5.44 15.12
N PHE A 39 10.42 -6.22 14.56
CA PHE A 39 11.36 -5.87 13.48
C PHE A 39 10.99 -6.48 12.12
N SER A 40 9.79 -7.05 11.97
CA SER A 40 9.36 -7.68 10.72
C SER A 40 8.97 -6.67 9.63
N VAL A 41 8.79 -5.40 10.00
CA VAL A 41 8.41 -4.30 9.11
C VAL A 41 9.27 -3.06 9.35
N ASN A 42 9.49 -2.29 8.29
CA ASN A 42 10.32 -1.07 8.31
C ASN A 42 9.60 0.12 8.96
N ARG A 43 9.26 0.01 10.25
CA ARG A 43 8.65 1.10 11.03
C ARG A 43 9.70 2.05 11.58
N ASN A 44 9.32 3.31 11.77
CA ASN A 44 10.14 4.27 12.52
C ASN A 44 9.95 4.02 14.03
N PRO A 45 11.00 3.64 14.79
CA PRO A 45 10.90 3.33 16.21
C PRO A 45 10.55 4.56 17.08
N PHE A 46 10.75 5.78 16.57
CA PHE A 46 10.44 7.02 17.28
C PHE A 46 8.97 7.45 17.13
N GLY A 47 8.19 6.74 16.32
CA GLY A 47 6.82 7.09 16.00
C GLY A 47 6.69 8.36 15.13
N PRO A 48 5.48 8.90 14.96
CA PRO A 48 5.25 10.08 14.15
C PRO A 48 5.89 11.34 14.76
N PRO A 49 6.37 12.29 13.92
CA PRO A 49 6.90 13.57 14.37
C PRO A 49 5.91 14.35 15.25
N PRO A 50 6.38 15.17 16.22
CA PRO A 50 5.51 15.96 17.09
C PRO A 50 4.53 16.86 16.32
N SER A 51 4.95 17.42 15.18
CA SER A 51 4.09 18.25 14.31
C SER A 51 2.90 17.48 13.74
N VAL A 52 3.07 16.19 13.42
CA VAL A 52 1.98 15.32 12.95
C VAL A 52 1.03 14.99 14.10
N ARG A 53 1.56 14.71 15.29
CA ARG A 53 0.72 14.46 16.48
C ARG A 53 -0.12 15.67 16.84
N ALA A 54 0.44 16.87 16.78
CA ALA A 54 -0.23 18.12 17.12
C ALA A 54 -1.45 18.42 16.23
N VAL A 55 -1.50 17.91 14.99
CA VAL A 55 -2.62 18.13 14.07
C VAL A 55 -3.62 16.97 14.04
N TRP A 56 -3.27 15.80 14.61
CA TRP A 56 -4.08 14.59 14.52
C TRP A 56 -5.49 14.79 15.13
N GLU A 57 -5.56 15.37 16.33
CA GLU A 57 -6.82 15.61 17.04
C GLU A 57 -7.71 16.66 16.34
N GLY A 58 -7.10 17.52 15.51
CA GLY A 58 -7.80 18.57 14.77
C GLY A 58 -8.40 18.12 13.43
N VAL A 59 -8.22 16.85 13.03
CA VAL A 59 -8.74 16.36 11.75
C VAL A 59 -10.26 16.25 11.81
N SER A 60 -10.95 17.06 11.01
CA SER A 60 -12.41 17.04 10.87
C SER A 60 -12.85 15.79 10.10
N LEU A 61 -13.63 14.93 10.75
CA LEU A 61 -14.20 13.71 10.14
C LEU A 61 -15.63 13.90 9.62
N GLU A 62 -16.26 15.04 9.90
CA GLU A 62 -17.64 15.33 9.47
C GLU A 62 -17.75 15.70 8.00
N ARG A 63 -16.64 16.10 7.37
CA ARG A 63 -16.60 16.53 5.97
C ARG A 63 -15.74 15.58 5.17
N TYR A 64 -16.15 15.39 3.92
CA TYR A 64 -15.31 14.69 2.97
C TYR A 64 -14.00 15.48 2.75
N PRO A 65 -12.83 14.81 2.72
CA PRO A 65 -11.56 15.51 2.53
C PRO A 65 -11.46 16.13 1.14
N ASP A 66 -10.47 17.01 0.96
CA ASP A 66 -10.10 17.54 -0.35
C ASP A 66 -9.72 16.38 -1.29
N ARG A 67 -10.58 16.14 -2.29
CA ARG A 67 -10.46 15.05 -3.25
C ARG A 67 -9.19 15.15 -4.09
N GLU A 68 -8.68 16.36 -4.31
CA GLU A 68 -7.53 16.61 -5.15
C GLU A 68 -6.22 16.63 -4.36
N CYS A 69 -6.28 16.55 -3.02
CA CYS A 69 -5.12 16.65 -2.13
C CYS A 69 -4.25 17.89 -2.45
N LEU A 70 -4.86 19.02 -2.78
CA LEU A 70 -4.19 20.20 -3.35
C LEU A 70 -3.06 20.71 -2.47
N ALA A 71 -3.33 20.87 -1.17
CA ALA A 71 -2.34 21.38 -0.23
C ALA A 71 -1.11 20.46 -0.15
N LEU A 72 -1.33 19.14 -0.10
CA LEU A 72 -0.26 18.15 -0.07
C LEU A 72 0.52 18.09 -1.38
N ARG A 73 -0.17 18.06 -2.53
CA ARG A 73 0.45 18.03 -3.85
C ARG A 73 1.28 19.27 -4.12
N SER A 74 0.79 20.45 -3.74
CA SER A 74 1.51 21.71 -3.85
C SER A 74 2.80 21.70 -3.03
N ALA A 75 2.71 21.32 -1.75
CA ALA A 75 3.87 21.27 -0.86
C ALA A 75 4.94 20.26 -1.33
N LEU A 76 4.52 19.10 -1.84
CA LEU A 76 5.43 18.10 -2.40
C LEU A 76 6.07 18.59 -3.71
N ALA A 77 5.29 19.20 -4.59
CA ALA A 77 5.79 19.74 -5.85
C ALA A 77 6.87 20.81 -5.62
N GLU A 78 6.61 21.75 -4.70
CA GLU A 78 7.58 22.76 -4.28
C GLU A 78 8.84 22.12 -3.69
N ARG A 79 8.68 21.20 -2.72
CA ARG A 79 9.80 20.52 -2.06
C ARG A 79 10.71 19.76 -3.04
N HIS A 80 10.13 19.17 -4.09
CA HIS A 80 10.85 18.35 -5.06
C HIS A 80 11.22 19.11 -6.34
N GLY A 81 10.87 20.39 -6.47
CA GLY A 81 11.17 21.20 -7.64
C GLY A 81 10.50 20.72 -8.93
N CYS A 82 9.28 20.16 -8.83
CA CYS A 82 8.53 19.64 -9.97
C CYS A 82 7.14 20.27 -10.09
N GLY A 83 6.42 20.02 -11.19
CA GLY A 83 5.05 20.50 -11.36
C GLY A 83 4.04 19.64 -10.60
N MET A 84 2.91 20.23 -10.16
CA MET A 84 1.83 19.49 -9.47
C MET A 84 1.26 18.32 -10.29
N ALA A 85 1.30 18.40 -11.62
CA ALA A 85 0.88 17.32 -12.51
C ALA A 85 1.78 16.06 -12.42
N GLN A 86 2.97 16.21 -11.86
CA GLN A 86 3.93 15.12 -11.62
C GLN A 86 3.80 14.51 -10.21
N VAL A 87 2.86 15.01 -9.39
CA VAL A 87 2.62 14.52 -8.03
C VAL A 87 1.26 13.87 -7.95
N TRP A 88 1.26 12.59 -7.59
CA TRP A 88 0.08 11.79 -7.29
C TRP A 88 0.09 11.36 -5.83
N VAL A 89 -1.07 11.44 -5.19
CA VAL A 89 -1.27 11.05 -3.79
C VAL A 89 -2.14 9.80 -3.78
N GLY A 90 -1.71 8.77 -3.06
CA GLY A 90 -2.49 7.56 -2.78
C GLY A 90 -2.51 7.28 -1.29
N ASN A 91 -3.40 6.39 -0.86
CA ASN A 91 -3.50 5.86 0.49
C ASN A 91 -2.38 4.84 0.77
N GLY A 92 -1.14 5.31 0.65
CA GLY A 92 0.07 4.49 0.66
C GLY A 92 0.58 4.17 -0.76
N ALA A 93 1.89 3.95 -0.87
CA ALA A 93 2.54 3.68 -2.15
C ALA A 93 2.06 2.38 -2.82
N ALA A 94 1.58 1.40 -2.03
CA ALA A 94 1.01 0.16 -2.54
C ALA A 94 -0.17 0.43 -3.47
N GLU A 95 -1.11 1.31 -3.10
CA GLU A 95 -2.25 1.67 -3.97
C GLU A 95 -1.75 2.19 -5.33
N LEU A 96 -0.78 3.10 -5.33
CA LEU A 96 -0.24 3.66 -6.57
C LEU A 96 0.41 2.59 -7.46
N ILE A 97 1.08 1.59 -6.88
CA ILE A 97 1.63 0.44 -7.62
C ILE A 97 0.51 -0.34 -8.32
N TRP A 98 -0.57 -0.64 -7.61
CA TRP A 98 -1.74 -1.32 -8.17
C TRP A 98 -2.44 -0.50 -9.25
N LEU A 99 -2.58 0.80 -9.05
CA LEU A 99 -3.16 1.71 -10.05
C LEU A 99 -2.30 1.79 -11.31
N LEU A 100 -0.97 1.78 -11.18
CA LEU A 100 -0.06 1.73 -12.33
C LEU A 100 -0.25 0.43 -13.12
N ALA A 101 -0.28 -0.72 -12.44
CA ALA A 101 -0.57 -2.00 -13.09
C ALA A 101 -1.93 -1.96 -13.80
N LEU A 102 -2.98 -1.49 -13.11
CA LEU A 102 -4.34 -1.38 -13.66
C LEU A 102 -4.40 -0.47 -14.90
N THR A 103 -3.60 0.59 -14.92
CA THR A 103 -3.62 1.59 -16.00
C THR A 103 -2.85 1.12 -17.23
N TYR A 104 -1.74 0.39 -17.04
CA TYR A 104 -0.77 0.15 -18.10
C TYR A 104 -0.59 -1.31 -18.50
N LEU A 105 -1.10 -2.27 -17.73
CA LEU A 105 -0.93 -3.69 -18.02
C LEU A 105 -2.24 -4.34 -18.46
N SER A 106 -2.14 -5.15 -19.50
CA SER A 106 -3.16 -6.03 -20.02
C SER A 106 -2.66 -7.48 -20.03
N THR A 107 -3.58 -8.41 -20.25
CA THR A 107 -3.24 -9.83 -20.34
C THR A 107 -2.20 -10.09 -21.43
N GLY A 108 -1.07 -10.69 -21.03
CA GLY A 108 0.02 -11.04 -21.92
C GLY A 108 1.11 -9.98 -22.07
N ASP A 109 0.93 -8.78 -21.49
CA ASP A 109 1.98 -7.76 -21.51
C ASP A 109 3.23 -8.23 -20.74
N PRO A 110 4.43 -7.92 -21.25
CA PRO A 110 5.67 -8.29 -20.58
C PRO A 110 5.89 -7.41 -19.34
N MET A 111 6.25 -8.03 -18.21
CA MET A 111 6.63 -7.33 -16.99
C MET A 111 7.87 -7.96 -16.37
N LEU A 112 8.89 -7.14 -16.10
CA LEU A 112 10.10 -7.57 -15.39
C LEU A 112 10.05 -7.14 -13.93
N VAL A 113 10.14 -8.10 -13.02
CA VAL A 113 10.35 -7.87 -11.59
C VAL A 113 11.68 -8.48 -11.18
N VAL A 114 12.63 -7.64 -10.77
CA VAL A 114 13.94 -8.09 -10.28
C VAL A 114 13.79 -8.60 -8.84
N THR A 115 14.18 -9.85 -8.58
CA THR A 115 14.03 -10.49 -7.27
C THR A 115 15.38 -10.68 -6.56
N PRO A 116 15.42 -10.64 -5.21
CA PRO A 116 14.31 -10.39 -4.29
C PRO A 116 13.90 -8.91 -4.22
N THR A 117 12.59 -8.65 -4.16
CA THR A 117 12.02 -7.29 -4.04
C THR A 117 10.64 -7.34 -3.39
N PHE A 118 9.97 -6.19 -3.31
CA PHE A 118 8.62 -6.07 -2.77
C PHE A 118 7.60 -6.88 -3.59
N GLY A 119 6.92 -7.84 -2.95
CA GLY A 119 6.05 -8.81 -3.62
C GLY A 119 4.83 -8.22 -4.33
N GLU A 120 4.37 -7.05 -3.89
CA GLU A 120 3.22 -6.35 -4.47
C GLU A 120 3.42 -6.01 -5.96
N TYR A 121 4.67 -5.80 -6.42
CA TYR A 121 4.93 -5.56 -7.84
C TYR A 121 4.48 -6.76 -8.69
N ALA A 122 4.91 -7.97 -8.30
CA ALA A 122 4.54 -9.19 -9.01
C ALA A 122 3.05 -9.53 -8.84
N ALA A 123 2.47 -9.26 -7.67
CA ALA A 123 1.05 -9.48 -7.42
C ALA A 123 0.18 -8.59 -8.32
N ALA A 124 0.46 -7.29 -8.39
CA ALA A 124 -0.28 -6.34 -9.21
C ALA A 124 -0.23 -6.71 -10.70
N GLY A 125 0.95 -7.08 -11.21
CA GLY A 125 1.10 -7.56 -12.59
C GLY A 125 0.33 -8.84 -12.89
N ARG A 126 0.43 -9.85 -12.00
CA ARG A 126 -0.28 -11.13 -12.18
C ARG A 126 -1.79 -10.96 -12.21
N VAL A 127 -2.33 -10.11 -11.35
CA VAL A 127 -3.78 -9.81 -11.33
C VAL A 127 -4.24 -9.13 -12.63
N MET A 128 -3.37 -8.40 -13.33
CA MET A 128 -3.65 -7.88 -14.68
C MET A 128 -3.42 -8.90 -15.80
N GLY A 129 -2.86 -10.07 -15.49
CA GLY A 129 -2.52 -11.11 -16.45
C GLY A 129 -1.22 -10.86 -17.22
N ALA A 130 -0.35 -9.99 -16.71
CA ALA A 130 0.98 -9.74 -17.26
C ALA A 130 1.90 -10.96 -17.09
N ARG A 131 2.94 -11.07 -17.92
CA ARG A 131 3.88 -12.20 -17.99
C ARG A 131 5.32 -11.81 -17.69
#